data_AF-A0A1M4PSK3-F1
#
_entry.id   AF-A0A1M4PSK3-F1
#
_cell.length_a   1.000
_cell.length_b   1.000
_cell.length_c   1.000
_cell.angle_alpha   90.00
_cell.angle_beta   90.00
_cell.angle_gamma   90.00
#
_symmetry.space_group_name_H-M   'P 1'
#
loop_
_entity.id
_entity.type
_entity.pdbx_description
1 polymer ?
#
loop_
_entity_poly.entity_id
_entity_poly.type
_entity_poly.pdbx_seq_one_letter_code
_entity_poly.pdbx_strand_id
1 'polypeptide(L)'
;MKGRKMSWTKSGANSLGKLLALRASGNLYETLDSLFDDTITDDKLEEVVEQVVQLSAAEVNKKPKDSGIYPIKKAPMPFEGQPMTFGRKAIRDLTKNRVELILR
;
A
#
# COMPACT_ATOMS: atom_id res chain seq x y z
N MET A 1 -10.89 -27.24 -2.89
CA MET A 1 -10.60 -26.04 -2.05
C MET A 1 -11.27 -24.83 -2.69
N LYS A 2 -12.51 -24.50 -2.30
CA LYS A 2 -13.27 -23.33 -2.80
C LYS A 2 -12.99 -22.12 -1.90
N GLY A 3 -12.68 -20.95 -2.49
CA GLY A 3 -12.79 -19.67 -1.79
C GLY A 3 -11.50 -18.88 -1.48
N ARG A 4 -10.32 -19.28 -1.96
CA ARG A 4 -9.12 -18.44 -1.82
C ARG A 4 -8.86 -17.67 -3.10
N LYS A 5 -9.01 -16.34 -3.08
CA LYS A 5 -8.49 -15.41 -4.13
C LYS A 5 -6.95 -15.37 -4.18
N MET A 6 -6.29 -16.48 -3.87
CA MET A 6 -4.83 -16.62 -3.77
C MET A 6 -4.34 -17.79 -4.63
N SER A 7 -4.94 -17.99 -5.80
CA SER A 7 -4.29 -18.81 -6.82
C SER A 7 -3.25 -17.92 -7.50
N TRP A 8 -1.98 -18.18 -7.22
CA TRP A 8 -0.89 -17.60 -8.00
C TRP A 8 -1.09 -18.02 -9.46
N THR A 9 -0.81 -17.11 -10.40
CA THR A 9 -0.77 -17.50 -11.81
C THR A 9 0.30 -18.59 -11.99
N LYS A 10 0.17 -19.43 -13.03
CA LYS A 10 1.18 -20.46 -13.34
C LYS A 10 2.59 -19.84 -13.43
N SER A 11 2.67 -18.63 -13.99
CA SER A 11 3.91 -17.84 -14.04
C SER A 11 4.39 -17.45 -12.64
N GLY A 12 3.51 -16.89 -11.79
CA GLY A 12 3.87 -16.49 -10.43
C GLY A 12 4.33 -17.66 -9.55
N ALA A 13 3.65 -18.81 -9.62
CA ALA A 13 4.05 -20.01 -8.89
C ALA A 13 5.42 -20.53 -9.37
N ASN A 14 5.68 -20.49 -10.68
CA ASN A 14 6.97 -20.89 -11.25
C ASN A 14 8.11 -19.96 -10.79
N SER A 15 7.89 -18.64 -10.82
CA SER A 15 8.87 -17.67 -10.34
C SER A 15 9.15 -17.85 -8.84
N LEU A 16 8.12 -18.09 -8.03
CA LEU A 16 8.29 -18.38 -6.60
C LEU A 16 9.08 -19.68 -6.36
N GLY A 17 8.81 -20.73 -7.14
CA GLY A 17 9.57 -21.98 -7.08
C GLY A 17 11.05 -21.78 -7.37
N LYS A 18 11.38 -20.98 -8.38
CA LYS A 18 12.78 -20.62 -8.72
C LYS A 18 13.46 -19.85 -7.59
N LEU A 19 12.79 -18.87 -7.00
CA LEU A 19 13.32 -18.10 -5.87
C LEU A 19 13.59 -19.01 -4.65
N LEU A 20 12.68 -19.94 -4.35
CA LEU A 20 12.87 -20.89 -3.25
C LEU A 20 14.02 -21.87 -3.53
N ALA A 21 14.18 -22.33 -4.77
CA ALA A 21 15.30 -23.18 -5.16
C ALA A 21 16.64 -22.46 -5.02
N LEU A 22 16.73 -21.21 -5.48
CA LEU A 22 17.92 -20.38 -5.34
C LEU A 22 18.25 -20.05 -3.88
N ARG A 23 17.21 -19.84 -3.06
CA ARG A 23 17.38 -19.65 -1.61
C ARG A 23 17.94 -20.92 -0.95
N ALA A 24 17.42 -22.08 -1.32
CA ALA A 24 17.88 -23.36 -0.78
C ALA A 24 19.30 -23.73 -1.24
N SER A 25 19.70 -23.32 -2.45
CA SER A 25 21.03 -23.58 -2.99
C SER A 25 22.11 -22.60 -2.49
N GLY A 26 21.74 -21.55 -1.74
CA GLY A 26 22.66 -20.54 -1.23
C GLY A 26 23.05 -19.45 -2.23
N ASN A 27 22.60 -19.54 -3.48
CA ASN A 27 23.04 -18.66 -4.58
C ASN A 27 22.06 -17.52 -4.87
N LEU A 28 21.04 -17.34 -4.02
CA LEU A 28 20.00 -16.32 -4.24
C LEU A 28 20.59 -14.91 -4.37
N TYR A 29 21.44 -14.48 -3.44
CA TYR A 29 21.95 -13.11 -3.45
C TYR A 29 22.94 -12.90 -4.59
N GLU A 30 23.84 -13.84 -4.87
CA GLU A 30 24.74 -13.76 -6.03
C GLU A 30 23.98 -13.62 -7.36
N THR A 31 22.88 -14.37 -7.52
CA THR A 31 22.04 -14.27 -8.74
C THR A 31 21.19 -13.00 -8.80
N LEU A 32 20.83 -12.42 -7.64
CA LEU A 32 20.16 -11.13 -7.60
C LEU A 32 21.16 -10.01 -7.91
N ASP A 33 22.36 -10.06 -7.34
CA ASP A 33 23.42 -9.09 -7.56
C ASP A 33 23.82 -9.07 -9.05
N SER A 34 24.00 -10.24 -9.68
CA SER A 34 24.27 -10.30 -11.13
C SER A 34 23.12 -9.80 -12.00
N LEU A 35 21.88 -9.78 -11.49
CA LEU A 35 20.70 -9.28 -12.20
C LEU A 35 20.53 -7.77 -12.01
N PHE A 36 20.90 -7.26 -10.83
CA PHE A 36 20.79 -5.86 -10.44
C PHE A 36 22.04 -5.03 -10.75
N ASP A 37 23.11 -5.68 -11.21
CA ASP A 37 24.44 -5.09 -11.48
C ASP A 37 24.46 -3.92 -12.48
N ASP A 38 23.33 -3.61 -13.12
CA ASP A 38 23.20 -2.51 -14.10
C ASP A 38 22.06 -1.51 -13.82
N THR A 39 21.36 -1.54 -12.68
CA THR A 39 20.10 -0.75 -12.56
C THR A 39 19.79 -0.05 -11.24
N ILE A 40 20.73 0.10 -10.32
CA ILE A 40 20.54 1.02 -9.19
C ILE A 40 21.71 1.99 -9.17
N THR A 41 21.49 3.18 -9.74
CA THR A 41 22.37 4.34 -9.52
C THR A 41 22.50 4.60 -8.03
N ASP A 42 23.69 4.92 -7.54
CA ASP A 42 23.96 5.14 -6.10
C ASP A 42 22.92 6.06 -5.43
N ASP A 43 22.44 7.08 -6.14
CA ASP A 43 21.35 7.97 -5.70
C ASP A 43 20.07 7.23 -5.29
N LYS A 44 19.70 6.17 -6.03
CA LYS A 44 18.52 5.34 -5.74
C LYS A 44 18.80 4.33 -4.63
N LEU A 45 20.05 3.90 -4.49
CA LEU A 45 20.45 3.03 -3.39
C LEU A 45 20.40 3.79 -2.06
N GLU A 46 20.91 5.03 -2.03
CA GLU A 46 20.77 5.92 -0.87
C GLU A 46 19.31 6.19 -0.55
N GLU A 47 18.46 6.47 -1.55
CA GLU A 47 17.03 6.67 -1.33
C GLU A 47 16.36 5.43 -0.70
N VAL A 48 16.67 4.22 -1.20
CA VAL A 48 16.12 2.97 -0.66
C VAL A 48 16.66 2.66 0.74
N VAL A 49 17.95 2.87 0.97
CA VAL A 49 18.57 2.62 2.29
C VAL A 49 18.06 3.63 3.31
N GLU A 50 17.99 4.91 2.96
CA GLU A 50 17.44 5.95 3.84
C GLU A 50 15.93 5.75 4.09
N GLN A 51 15.13 5.41 3.08
CA GLN A 51 13.68 5.27 3.26
C GLN A 51 13.25 3.93 3.88
N VAL A 52 13.91 2.82 3.53
CA VAL A 52 13.48 1.46 3.95
C VAL A 52 14.17 1.03 5.25
N VAL A 53 15.43 1.41 5.47
CA VAL A 53 16.18 1.01 6.69
C VAL A 53 15.90 1.95 7.86
N GLN A 54 15.55 3.23 7.64
CA GLN A 54 15.19 4.14 8.73
C GLN A 54 13.85 3.79 9.39
N LEU A 55 12.94 3.11 8.67
CA LEU A 55 11.73 2.49 9.22
C LEU A 55 12.04 1.25 10.10
N SER A 56 13.11 1.33 10.91
CA SER A 56 13.33 0.47 12.06
C SER A 56 12.03 0.36 12.87
N ALA A 57 11.79 -0.78 13.52
CA ALA A 57 10.58 -1.04 14.30
C ALA A 57 10.25 0.05 15.36
N ALA A 58 11.21 0.91 15.69
CA ALA A 58 11.04 2.08 16.55
C ALA A 58 10.30 3.26 15.87
N GLU A 59 10.35 3.39 14.55
CA GLU A 59 9.72 4.50 13.82
C GLU A 59 8.26 4.25 13.45
N VAL A 60 7.82 2.99 13.43
CA VAL A 60 6.42 2.63 13.17
C VAL A 60 5.45 3.28 14.17
N ASN A 61 5.92 3.58 15.38
CA ASN A 61 5.14 4.23 16.44
C ASN A 61 5.42 5.74 16.59
N LYS A 62 6.28 6.34 15.76
CA LYS A 62 6.50 7.80 15.83
C LYS A 62 5.27 8.51 15.31
N LYS A 63 4.72 9.43 16.13
CA LYS A 63 3.65 10.31 15.68
C LYS A 63 4.14 11.12 14.46
N PRO A 64 3.34 11.24 13.39
CA PRO A 64 3.73 12.02 12.23
C PRO A 64 4.03 13.46 12.66
N LYS A 65 5.06 14.07 12.07
CA LYS A 65 5.36 15.49 12.28
C LYS A 65 4.13 16.31 11.84
N ASP A 66 3.79 17.36 12.60
CA ASP A 66 2.72 18.28 12.22
C ASP A 66 3.04 18.86 10.85
N SER A 67 2.29 18.42 9.83
CA SER A 67 2.35 19.04 8.52
C SER A 67 1.70 20.42 8.67
N GLY A 68 2.32 21.48 8.15
CA GLY A 68 1.72 22.83 8.08
C GLY A 68 0.48 22.90 7.17
N ILE A 69 -0.07 21.75 6.79
CA ILE A 69 -1.26 21.58 5.99
C ILE A 69 -2.42 21.43 6.96
N TYR A 70 -3.41 22.32 6.87
CA TYR A 70 -4.62 22.20 7.68
C TYR A 70 -5.25 20.82 7.49
N PRO A 71 -5.57 20.08 8.57
CA PRO A 71 -6.20 18.79 8.45
C PRO A 71 -7.53 18.96 7.71
N ILE A 72 -7.75 18.12 6.70
CA ILE A 72 -9.03 18.06 6.00
C ILE A 72 -10.10 17.73 7.04
N LYS A 73 -10.97 18.70 7.34
CA LYS A 73 -12.07 18.52 8.28
C LYS A 73 -13.03 17.47 7.72
N LYS A 74 -13.03 16.29 8.32
CA LYS A 74 -14.00 15.24 8.01
C LYS A 74 -15.28 15.53 8.78
N ALA A 75 -16.38 15.71 8.06
CA ALA A 75 -17.71 15.79 8.65
C ALA A 75 -18.44 14.44 8.48
N PRO A 76 -19.31 14.05 9.42
CA PRO A 76 -20.16 12.87 9.27
C PRO A 76 -21.13 13.03 8.10
N MET A 77 -21.72 11.92 7.65
CA MET A 77 -22.69 11.98 6.56
C MET A 77 -23.93 12.78 7.02
N PRO A 78 -24.57 13.57 6.15
CA PRO A 78 -25.79 14.28 6.52
C PRO A 78 -26.85 13.32 7.08
N PHE A 79 -27.46 13.72 8.22
CA PHE A 79 -28.51 12.98 8.92
C PHE A 79 -28.09 11.60 9.47
N GLU A 80 -26.80 11.40 9.73
CA GLU A 80 -26.30 10.22 10.42
C GLU A 80 -26.90 10.10 11.83
N GLY A 81 -27.39 8.90 12.19
CA GLY A 81 -28.06 8.63 13.47
C GLY A 81 -29.50 9.16 13.59
N GLN A 82 -30.05 9.81 12.57
CA GLN A 82 -31.42 10.34 12.58
C GLN A 82 -32.38 9.46 11.78
N PRO A 83 -33.71 9.46 12.10
CA PRO A 83 -34.70 8.75 11.31
C PRO A 83 -34.68 9.16 9.83
N MET A 84 -34.68 8.18 8.93
CA MET A 84 -34.47 8.42 7.50
C MET A 84 -35.81 8.63 6.77
N THR A 85 -36.15 9.89 6.47
CA THR A 85 -37.27 10.22 5.58
C THR A 85 -36.82 10.17 4.11
N PHE A 86 -37.76 10.10 3.17
CA PHE A 86 -37.43 10.11 1.73
C PHE A 86 -36.60 11.32 1.31
N GLY A 87 -36.91 12.52 1.83
CA GLY A 87 -36.12 13.73 1.58
C GLY A 87 -34.70 13.64 2.14
N ARG A 88 -34.52 13.14 3.37
CA ARG A 88 -33.20 12.93 3.97
C ARG A 88 -32.37 11.91 3.19
N LYS A 89 -33.01 10.86 2.68
CA LYS A 89 -32.37 9.85 1.82
C LYS A 89 -31.86 10.47 0.51
N ALA A 90 -32.68 11.28 -0.15
CA ALA A 90 -32.29 11.98 -1.38
C ALA A 90 -31.07 12.89 -1.16
N ILE A 91 -31.06 13.69 -0.10
CA ILE A 91 -29.91 14.56 0.24
C ILE A 91 -28.65 13.72 0.48
N ARG A 92 -28.78 12.60 1.20
CA ARG A 92 -27.65 11.71 1.47
C ARG A 92 -27.10 11.09 0.19
N ASP A 93 -27.96 10.67 -0.72
CA ASP A 93 -27.57 10.07 -2.00
C ASP A 93 -26.76 11.05 -2.88
N LEU A 94 -27.08 12.35 -2.85
CA LEU A 94 -26.29 13.39 -3.52
C LEU A 94 -24.85 13.51 -2.97
N THR A 95 -24.65 13.21 -1.69
CA THR A 95 -23.35 13.35 -1.02
C THR A 95 -22.48 12.10 -1.07
N LYS A 96 -23.03 10.94 -1.40
CA LYS A 96 -22.29 9.66 -1.43
C LYS A 96 -21.11 9.66 -2.40
N ASN A 97 -21.22 10.32 -3.55
CA ASN A 97 -20.18 10.32 -4.59
C ASN A 97 -19.07 11.36 -4.35
N ARG A 98 -19.13 12.16 -3.28
CA ARG A 98 -18.09 13.17 -3.01
C ARG A 98 -16.75 12.56 -2.58
N VAL A 99 -16.72 11.29 -2.18
CA VAL A 99 -15.49 10.59 -1.78
C VAL A 99 -14.58 10.30 -2.99
N GLU A 100 -15.13 10.15 -4.21
CA GLU A 100 -14.35 9.79 -5.40
C GLU A 100 -13.59 10.98 -6.03
N LEU A 101 -14.03 12.21 -5.79
CA LEU A 101 -13.37 13.42 -6.31
C LEU A 101 -12.06 13.78 -5.58
N ILE A 102 -11.73 13.06 -4.49
CA ILE A 102 -10.52 13.30 -3.69
C ILE A 102 -9.35 12.40 -4.17
N LEU A 103 -9.61 11.44 -5.07
CA LEU A 103 -8.61 10.50 -5.59
C LEU A 103 -8.29 10.70 -7.09
N ARG A 104 -8.48 11.91 -7.62
CA ARG A 104 -7.99 12.31 -8.95
C ARG A 104 -7.05 13.50 -8.86
#